data_AF-A0AA35IU77-F1
#
_entry.id   AF-A0AA35IU77-F1
#
_cell.length_a   1.000
_cell.length_b   1.000
_cell.length_c   1.000
_cell.angle_alpha   90.00
_cell.angle_beta   90.00
_cell.angle_gamma   90.00
#
_symmetry.space_group_name_H-M   'P 1'
#
loop_
_entity.id
_entity.type
_entity.pdbx_description
1 polymer ?
#
loop_
_entity_poly.entity_id
_entity_poly.type
_entity_poly.pdbx_seq_one_letter_code
_entity_poly.pdbx_strand_id
1 'polypeptide(L)'
;MKLYGYLISMLSLCGVILPVLAYSETVTMVKSVEQYFDTCNRNDSYIMIKYYTSWCQHCKTLAPVYEELGELYAKDANKEDIPINFLEVNCEFFGPTLCTDLPGFPILELIKPRTRPLNVPELDYSSMKFHQRLWQRIKTRFHNPKYQLDPSRVVRFEGSRNIKSLSNFIDTVRSKDAENKFIEHVFDDSKNCDEEFLSQQRLCKAGKEYRFTTLSKLYEDMSGLKKERKKLEASIKSNMNNISEDVKEKMEVVRLQLKLLSHMEEQLGSITNHDEL
;
A
#
# COMPACT_ATOMS: atom_id res chain seq x y z
N MET A 1 -22.69 -79.86 22.63
CA MET A 1 -22.59 -79.62 24.08
C MET A 1 -22.10 -78.20 24.32
N LYS A 2 -22.95 -77.38 24.95
CA LYS A 2 -22.70 -76.16 25.75
C LYS A 2 -21.91 -75.01 25.08
N LEU A 3 -22.57 -73.92 24.67
CA LEU A 3 -23.08 -72.76 25.43
C LEU A 3 -22.01 -71.67 25.62
N TYR A 4 -22.36 -70.43 25.26
CA TYR A 4 -21.92 -69.09 25.68
C TYR A 4 -21.91 -68.17 24.44
N GLY A 5 -22.83 -67.24 24.20
CA GLY A 5 -23.70 -66.51 25.11
C GLY A 5 -23.14 -65.11 25.36
N TYR A 6 -23.65 -64.12 24.62
CA TYR A 6 -23.71 -62.68 24.92
C TYR A 6 -22.44 -61.88 25.24
N LEU A 7 -22.13 -60.91 24.39
CA LEU A 7 -21.66 -59.57 24.79
C LEU A 7 -21.87 -58.57 23.64
N ILE A 8 -23.13 -58.17 23.44
CA ILE A 8 -23.46 -56.87 22.82
C ILE A 8 -23.50 -55.88 23.99
N SER A 9 -22.54 -54.97 24.04
CA SER A 9 -22.54 -53.84 24.97
C SER A 9 -21.82 -52.64 24.35
N MET A 10 -22.65 -51.69 23.90
CA MET A 10 -22.53 -50.25 24.14
C MET A 10 -21.22 -49.52 23.76
N LEU A 11 -21.36 -48.69 22.72
CA LEU A 11 -21.03 -47.27 22.70
C LEU A 11 -19.81 -46.81 23.51
N SER A 12 -18.74 -46.47 22.80
CA SER A 12 -18.05 -45.21 23.08
C SER A 12 -17.44 -44.67 21.79
N LEU A 13 -18.18 -43.78 21.14
CA LEU A 13 -17.60 -42.79 20.23
C LEU A 13 -16.58 -41.99 21.04
N CYS A 14 -15.30 -42.34 20.93
CA CYS A 14 -14.21 -41.41 21.23
C CYS A 14 -13.64 -40.92 19.89
N GLY A 15 -14.51 -40.28 19.10
CA GLY A 15 -14.05 -39.36 18.08
C GLY A 15 -13.51 -38.13 18.79
N VAL A 16 -12.28 -38.21 19.28
CA VAL A 16 -11.52 -37.02 19.67
C VAL A 16 -11.25 -36.30 18.36
N ILE A 17 -12.21 -35.47 17.94
CA ILE A 17 -11.92 -34.37 17.04
C ILE A 17 -10.99 -33.49 17.85
N LEU A 18 -9.67 -33.74 17.73
CA LEU A 18 -8.69 -32.73 18.05
C LEU A 18 -9.18 -31.49 17.31
N PRO A 19 -9.45 -30.36 17.99
CA PRO A 19 -9.60 -29.13 17.27
C PRO A 19 -8.26 -28.96 16.58
N VAL A 20 -8.25 -29.20 15.27
CA VAL A 20 -7.23 -28.63 14.41
C VAL A 20 -7.32 -27.16 14.77
N LEU A 21 -6.33 -26.67 15.50
CA LEU A 21 -6.11 -25.25 15.65
C LEU A 21 -5.99 -24.79 14.20
N ALA A 22 -7.09 -24.27 13.67
CA ALA A 22 -7.11 -23.60 12.40
C ALA A 22 -6.22 -22.39 12.63
N TYR A 23 -4.93 -22.56 12.35
CA TYR A 23 -4.02 -21.45 12.24
C TYR A 23 -4.64 -20.59 11.14
N SER A 24 -5.16 -19.44 11.53
CA SER A 24 -5.76 -18.48 10.61
C SER A 24 -4.70 -18.14 9.58
N GLU A 25 -4.87 -18.57 8.33
CA GLU A 25 -3.90 -18.40 7.24
C GLU A 25 -3.91 -16.95 6.72
N THR A 26 -4.09 -15.97 7.60
CA THR A 26 -4.20 -14.55 7.25
C THR A 26 -2.84 -13.89 7.09
N VAL A 27 -1.82 -14.42 7.78
CA VAL A 27 -0.45 -13.93 7.73
C VAL A 27 0.46 -14.94 7.03
N THR A 28 1.11 -14.51 5.94
CA THR A 28 1.96 -15.37 5.13
C THR A 28 3.43 -15.22 5.48
N MET A 29 4.09 -16.31 5.86
CA MET A 29 5.54 -16.35 6.00
C MET A 29 6.21 -16.38 4.62
N VAL A 30 7.18 -15.49 4.41
CA VAL A 30 7.97 -15.44 3.19
C VAL A 30 8.91 -16.64 3.12
N LYS A 31 8.82 -17.42 2.03
CA LYS A 31 9.60 -18.65 1.82
C LYS A 31 10.79 -18.45 0.89
N SER A 32 10.73 -17.45 0.01
CA SER A 32 11.82 -17.13 -0.92
C SER A 32 11.84 -15.64 -1.27
N VAL A 33 13.00 -15.18 -1.73
CA VAL A 33 13.19 -13.81 -2.25
C VAL A 33 12.29 -13.56 -3.46
N GLU A 34 12.11 -14.57 -4.32
CA GLU A 34 11.22 -14.48 -5.47
C GLU A 34 9.75 -14.26 -5.04
N GLN A 35 9.25 -15.07 -4.10
CA GLN A 35 7.90 -14.90 -3.56
C GLN A 35 7.69 -13.51 -2.95
N TYR A 36 8.68 -12.99 -2.24
CA TYR A 36 8.65 -11.66 -1.65
C TYR A 36 8.43 -10.58 -2.72
N PHE A 37 9.29 -10.53 -3.74
CA PHE A 37 9.19 -9.52 -4.79
C PHE A 37 7.96 -9.71 -5.68
N ASP A 38 7.59 -10.95 -6.00
CA ASP A 38 6.38 -11.25 -6.79
C ASP A 38 5.08 -10.83 -6.08
N THR A 39 5.10 -10.79 -4.74
CA THR A 39 3.97 -10.30 -3.94
C THR A 39 4.02 -8.78 -3.80
N CYS A 40 5.19 -8.22 -3.48
CA CYS A 40 5.36 -6.79 -3.22
C CYS A 40 5.29 -5.91 -4.50
N ASN A 41 5.53 -6.48 -5.69
CA ASN A 41 5.43 -5.77 -6.97
C ASN A 41 4.05 -5.85 -7.65
N ARG A 42 3.02 -6.35 -6.97
CA ARG A 42 1.65 -6.36 -7.51
C ARG A 42 0.99 -4.99 -7.50
N ASN A 43 -0.05 -4.85 -8.30
CA ASN A 43 -0.89 -3.65 -8.43
C ASN A 43 -2.29 -3.82 -7.81
N ASP A 44 -2.59 -4.99 -7.24
CA ASP A 44 -3.93 -5.38 -6.80
C ASP A 44 -4.09 -5.41 -5.27
N SER A 45 -3.03 -5.15 -4.52
CA SER A 45 -3.03 -5.30 -3.06
C SER A 45 -2.01 -4.40 -2.38
N TYR A 46 -2.36 -3.92 -1.19
CA TYR A 46 -1.40 -3.38 -0.24
C TYR A 46 -0.70 -4.53 0.48
N ILE A 47 0.58 -4.36 0.82
CA ILE A 47 1.33 -5.40 1.53
C ILE A 47 1.87 -4.84 2.83
N MET A 48 1.32 -5.30 3.95
CA MET A 48 1.86 -5.01 5.28
C MET A 48 2.93 -6.05 5.59
N ILE A 49 4.13 -5.62 5.99
CA ILE A 49 5.27 -6.49 6.21
C ILE A 49 5.77 -6.34 7.64
N LYS A 50 6.02 -7.47 8.31
CA LYS A 50 6.74 -7.56 9.57
C LYS A 50 8.09 -8.22 9.37
N TYR A 51 9.16 -7.44 9.53
CA TYR A 51 10.53 -7.96 9.60
C TYR A 51 10.87 -8.32 11.03
N TYR A 52 11.34 -9.54 11.25
CA TYR A 52 11.61 -10.05 12.59
C TYR A 52 12.78 -11.03 12.63
N THR A 53 13.22 -11.35 13.85
CA THR A 53 14.15 -12.44 14.17
C THR A 53 13.55 -13.30 15.30
N SER A 54 13.98 -14.55 15.42
CA SER A 54 13.40 -15.53 16.36
C SER A 54 13.76 -15.26 17.83
N TRP A 55 14.90 -14.62 18.08
CA TRP A 55 15.38 -14.26 19.42
C TRP A 55 14.90 -12.89 19.91
N CYS A 56 14.31 -12.09 19.04
CA CYS A 56 13.84 -10.74 19.36
C CYS A 56 12.57 -10.79 20.26
N GLN A 57 12.72 -10.42 21.54
CA GLN A 57 11.61 -10.42 22.48
C GLN A 57 10.49 -9.45 22.08
N HIS A 58 10.84 -8.25 21.57
CA HIS A 58 9.85 -7.28 21.07
C HIS A 58 9.03 -7.82 19.89
N CYS A 59 9.63 -8.68 19.07
CA CYS A 59 8.97 -9.33 17.95
C CYS A 59 7.96 -10.37 18.42
N LYS A 60 8.32 -11.15 19.45
CA LYS A 60 7.40 -12.10 20.10
C LYS A 60 6.20 -11.41 20.72
N THR A 61 6.41 -10.25 21.36
CA THR A 61 5.31 -9.45 21.91
C THR A 61 4.39 -8.87 20.83
N LEU A 62 4.94 -8.49 19.68
CA LEU A 62 4.16 -7.95 18.56
C LEU A 62 3.40 -9.05 17.78
N ALA A 63 3.91 -10.29 17.75
CA ALA A 63 3.33 -11.37 16.96
C ALA A 63 1.80 -11.54 17.12
N PRO A 64 1.22 -11.67 18.32
CA PRO A 64 -0.22 -11.82 18.47
C PRO A 64 -1.01 -10.59 17.99
N VAL A 65 -0.47 -9.38 18.21
CA VAL A 65 -1.08 -8.12 17.74
C VAL A 65 -1.07 -8.07 16.21
N TYR A 66 -0.02 -8.58 15.56
CA TYR A 66 0.09 -8.59 14.12
C TYR A 66 -0.83 -9.62 13.46
N GLU A 67 -0.98 -10.80 14.07
CA GLU A 67 -1.94 -11.83 13.63
C GLU A 67 -3.38 -11.33 13.76
N GLU A 68 -3.74 -10.74 14.92
CA GLU A 68 -5.07 -10.14 15.14
C GLU A 68 -5.39 -9.05 14.11
N LEU A 69 -4.41 -8.20 13.78
CA LEU A 69 -4.56 -7.18 12.75
C LEU A 69 -4.83 -7.79 11.37
N GLY A 70 -4.11 -8.86 11.00
CA GLY A 70 -4.33 -9.57 9.75
C GLY A 70 -5.73 -10.18 9.66
N GLU A 71 -6.24 -10.74 10.76
CA GLU A 71 -7.61 -11.24 10.83
C GLU A 71 -8.66 -10.16 10.68
N LEU A 72 -8.44 -8.99 11.28
CA LEU A 72 -9.37 -7.85 11.19
C LEU A 72 -9.55 -7.44 9.73
N TYR A 73 -8.45 -7.21 9.01
CA TYR A 73 -8.53 -6.80 7.59
C TYR A 73 -8.95 -7.93 6.64
N ALA A 74 -8.78 -9.20 7.01
CA ALA A 74 -9.34 -10.32 6.26
C ALA A 74 -10.87 -10.40 6.38
N LYS A 75 -11.43 -10.02 7.55
CA LYS A 75 -12.88 -10.00 7.80
C LYS A 75 -13.54 -8.75 7.23
N ASP A 76 -12.86 -7.61 7.30
CA ASP A 76 -13.33 -6.29 6.83
C ASP A 76 -13.12 -6.06 5.32
N ALA A 77 -12.93 -7.12 4.54
CA ALA A 77 -12.78 -7.04 3.09
C ALA A 77 -14.09 -6.58 2.42
N ASN A 78 -14.37 -5.27 2.48
CA ASN A 78 -15.37 -4.62 1.65
C ASN A 78 -14.99 -4.84 0.18
N LYS A 79 -15.93 -5.27 -0.65
CA LYS A 79 -15.68 -5.64 -2.06
C LYS A 79 -15.14 -4.51 -2.94
N GLU A 80 -15.25 -3.26 -2.50
CA GLU A 80 -14.84 -2.07 -3.26
C GLU A 80 -13.40 -1.64 -2.95
N ASP A 81 -12.83 -2.13 -1.85
CA ASP A 81 -11.51 -1.74 -1.38
C ASP A 81 -10.40 -2.68 -1.87
N ILE A 82 -9.23 -2.10 -2.17
CA ILE A 82 -8.03 -2.88 -2.49
C ILE A 82 -7.61 -3.67 -1.23
N PRO A 83 -7.46 -5.01 -1.32
CA PRO A 83 -7.13 -5.85 -0.18
C PRO A 83 -5.74 -5.58 0.39
N ILE A 84 -5.50 -6.04 1.61
CA ILE A 84 -4.22 -5.96 2.32
C ILE A 84 -3.72 -7.37 2.62
N ASN A 85 -2.51 -7.69 2.16
CA ASN A 85 -1.83 -8.93 2.49
C ASN A 85 -0.82 -8.70 3.61
N PHE A 86 -0.76 -9.62 4.56
CA PHE A 86 0.16 -9.55 5.69
C PHE A 86 1.30 -10.55 5.48
N LEU A 87 2.53 -10.06 5.48
CA LEU A 87 3.74 -10.86 5.28
C LEU A 87 4.67 -10.81 6.48
N GLU A 88 5.32 -11.93 6.76
CA GLU A 88 6.40 -12.00 7.74
C GLU A 88 7.72 -12.39 7.07
N VAL A 89 8.75 -11.58 7.31
CA VAL A 89 10.11 -11.80 6.80
C VAL A 89 11.01 -12.13 7.96
N ASN A 90 11.50 -13.38 7.99
CA ASN A 90 12.52 -13.79 8.94
C ASN A 90 13.90 -13.34 8.45
N CYS A 91 14.44 -12.31 9.10
CA CYS A 91 15.72 -11.70 8.75
C CYS A 91 16.94 -12.52 9.19
N GLU A 92 16.76 -13.62 9.94
CA GLU A 92 17.85 -14.59 10.16
C GLU A 92 18.19 -15.35 8.88
N PHE A 93 17.18 -15.62 8.05
CA PHE A 93 17.35 -16.31 6.77
C PHE A 93 17.56 -15.34 5.60
N PHE A 94 16.86 -14.21 5.59
CA PHE A 94 16.90 -13.25 4.47
C PHE A 94 17.79 -12.03 4.72
N GLY A 95 18.55 -12.02 5.81
CA GLY A 95 19.45 -10.94 6.24
C GLY A 95 20.15 -10.17 5.11
N PRO A 96 21.04 -10.81 4.33
CA PRO A 96 21.85 -10.13 3.31
C PRO A 96 21.09 -9.69 2.06
N THR A 97 19.80 -10.06 1.93
CA THR A 97 19.01 -9.82 0.70
C THR A 97 17.85 -8.86 0.93
N LEU A 98 17.07 -9.05 2.00
CA LEU A 98 15.85 -8.30 2.27
C LEU A 98 15.98 -7.37 3.49
N CYS A 99 16.95 -7.61 4.37
CA CYS A 99 17.02 -6.94 5.67
C CYS A 99 18.30 -6.13 5.91
N THR A 100 19.11 -5.91 4.86
CA THR A 100 20.43 -5.25 4.95
C THR A 100 20.35 -3.83 5.51
N ASP A 101 19.33 -3.07 5.12
CA ASP A 101 19.19 -1.65 5.46
C ASP A 101 18.23 -1.40 6.65
N LEU A 102 17.93 -2.44 7.44
CA LEU A 102 17.01 -2.32 8.57
C LEU A 102 17.77 -1.97 9.86
N PRO A 103 17.35 -0.92 10.60
CA PRO A 103 18.08 -0.43 11.77
C PRO A 103 17.93 -1.32 13.02
N GLY A 104 16.96 -2.24 13.02
CA GLY A 104 16.65 -3.12 14.16
C GLY A 104 15.38 -3.91 13.91
N PHE A 105 14.88 -4.62 14.93
CA PHE A 105 13.67 -5.44 14.83
C PHE A 105 12.75 -5.27 16.05
N PRO A 106 11.42 -5.37 15.89
CA PRO A 106 10.70 -5.56 14.62
C PRO A 106 10.53 -4.24 13.84
N ILE A 107 10.55 -4.35 12.51
CA ILE A 107 10.20 -3.26 11.59
C ILE A 107 8.89 -3.61 10.89
N LEU A 108 8.04 -2.60 10.76
CA LEU A 108 6.75 -2.69 10.09
C LEU A 108 6.74 -1.70 8.93
N GLU A 109 6.42 -2.19 7.74
CA GLU A 109 6.33 -1.40 6.52
C GLU A 109 5.06 -1.75 5.77
N LEU A 110 4.42 -0.74 5.18
CA LEU A 110 3.27 -0.90 4.30
C LEU A 110 3.67 -0.51 2.89
N ILE A 111 3.56 -1.45 1.97
CA ILE A 111 3.83 -1.25 0.55
C ILE A 111 2.52 -0.95 -0.17
N LYS A 112 2.47 0.21 -0.82
CA LYS A 112 1.34 0.61 -1.69
C LYS A 112 1.34 -0.22 -2.98
N PRO A 113 0.19 -0.57 -3.56
CA PRO A 113 0.13 -1.27 -4.85
C PRO A 113 0.77 -0.41 -5.95
N ARG A 114 1.27 -1.05 -7.01
CA ARG A 114 1.73 -0.30 -8.20
C ARG A 114 0.56 0.38 -8.91
N THR A 115 0.78 1.61 -9.38
CA THR A 115 -0.16 2.28 -10.31
C THR A 115 -0.08 1.70 -11.73
N ARG A 116 1.10 1.19 -12.12
CA ARG A 116 1.35 0.59 -13.43
C ARG A 116 1.95 -0.82 -13.27
N PRO A 117 1.54 -1.78 -14.10
CA PRO A 117 2.10 -3.13 -14.02
C PRO A 117 3.62 -3.09 -14.21
N LEU A 118 4.32 -3.96 -13.50
CA LEU A 118 5.76 -4.10 -13.66
C LEU A 118 6.04 -4.65 -15.07
N ASN A 119 6.58 -3.82 -15.95
CA ASN A 119 7.04 -4.27 -17.26
C ASN A 119 8.46 -4.83 -17.12
N VAL A 120 8.57 -6.16 -17.06
CA VAL A 120 9.86 -6.84 -17.17
C VAL A 120 10.10 -7.07 -18.65
N PRO A 121 11.12 -6.45 -19.28
CA PRO A 121 11.37 -6.63 -20.71
C PRO A 121 11.61 -8.11 -21.00
N GLU A 122 10.76 -8.69 -21.84
CA GLU A 122 10.93 -10.05 -22.32
C GLU A 122 12.10 -10.06 -23.30
N LEU A 123 13.24 -10.61 -22.86
CA LEU A 123 14.45 -10.65 -23.66
C LEU A 123 14.41 -11.88 -24.57
N ASP A 124 14.33 -11.67 -25.88
CA ASP A 124 14.55 -12.75 -26.85
C ASP A 124 16.05 -13.10 -26.89
N TYR A 125 16.44 -14.06 -26.07
CA TYR A 125 17.81 -14.56 -26.06
C TYR A 125 18.17 -15.29 -27.37
N SER A 126 17.20 -15.77 -28.15
CA SER A 126 17.47 -16.61 -29.33
C SER A 126 18.15 -15.85 -30.47
N SER A 127 17.79 -14.58 -30.67
CA SER A 127 18.38 -13.70 -31.68
C SER A 127 19.74 -13.09 -31.29
N MET A 128 20.15 -13.20 -30.02
CA MET A 128 21.39 -12.60 -29.52
C MET A 128 22.63 -13.47 -29.77
N LYS A 129 23.78 -12.85 -30.04
CA LYS A 129 25.09 -13.55 -30.07
C LYS A 129 25.48 -14.01 -28.66
N PHE A 130 26.32 -15.04 -28.53
CA PHE A 130 26.75 -15.60 -27.23
C PHE A 130 27.25 -14.53 -26.24
N HIS A 131 28.15 -13.64 -26.68
CA HIS A 131 28.68 -12.58 -25.80
C HIS A 131 27.59 -11.59 -25.37
N GLN A 132 26.64 -11.27 -26.24
CA GLN A 132 25.49 -10.41 -25.89
C GLN A 132 24.60 -11.11 -24.85
N ARG A 133 24.33 -12.41 -24.99
CA ARG A 133 23.59 -13.19 -23.98
C ARG A 133 24.32 -13.20 -22.64
N LEU A 134 25.64 -13.38 -22.65
CA LEU A 134 26.48 -13.37 -21.45
C LEU A 134 26.44 -12.00 -20.77
N TRP A 135 26.65 -10.91 -21.54
CA TRP A 135 26.54 -9.55 -21.04
C TRP A 135 25.16 -9.23 -20.51
N GLN A 136 24.10 -9.65 -21.20
CA GLN A 136 22.72 -9.48 -20.74
C GLN A 136 22.49 -10.22 -19.44
N ARG A 137 22.94 -11.49 -19.30
CA ARG A 137 22.84 -12.23 -18.04
C ARG A 137 23.55 -11.52 -16.88
N ILE A 138 24.73 -10.96 -17.12
CA ILE A 138 25.46 -10.18 -16.12
C ILE A 138 24.65 -8.94 -15.75
N LYS A 139 24.19 -8.17 -16.74
CA LYS A 139 23.40 -6.95 -16.53
C LYS A 139 22.10 -7.23 -15.77
N THR A 140 21.33 -8.23 -16.20
CA THR A 140 20.07 -8.63 -15.55
C THR A 140 20.30 -9.19 -14.16
N ARG A 141 21.43 -9.88 -13.89
CA ARG A 141 21.72 -10.39 -12.54
C ARG A 141 21.83 -9.26 -11.51
N PHE A 142 22.32 -8.09 -11.91
CA PHE A 142 22.51 -6.95 -11.00
C PHE A 142 21.37 -5.93 -11.07
N HIS A 143 20.65 -5.82 -12.18
CA HIS A 143 19.66 -4.75 -12.42
C HIS A 143 18.31 -5.28 -12.90
N ASN A 144 17.86 -6.46 -12.44
CA ASN A 144 16.52 -6.94 -12.79
C ASN A 144 15.46 -6.13 -12.01
N PRO A 145 14.57 -5.39 -12.67
CA PRO A 145 13.49 -4.65 -12.00
C PRO A 145 12.52 -5.58 -11.26
N LYS A 146 12.49 -6.89 -11.58
CA LYS A 146 11.75 -7.91 -10.84
C LYS A 146 12.15 -7.94 -9.36
N TYR A 147 13.45 -7.85 -9.06
CA TYR A 147 13.99 -7.98 -7.71
C TYR A 147 14.30 -6.62 -7.07
N GLN A 148 13.55 -5.60 -7.45
CA GLN A 148 13.66 -4.25 -6.91
C GLN A 148 12.29 -3.76 -6.45
N LEU A 149 12.28 -3.04 -5.34
CA LEU A 149 11.11 -2.31 -4.86
C LEU A 149 11.34 -0.83 -5.09
N ASP A 150 10.28 -0.16 -5.53
CA ASP A 150 10.24 1.29 -5.63
C ASP A 150 10.13 1.89 -4.22
N PRO A 151 11.16 2.62 -3.73
CA PRO A 151 11.16 3.15 -2.37
C PRO A 151 10.00 4.10 -2.08
N SER A 152 9.46 4.79 -3.10
CA SER A 152 8.33 5.72 -2.95
C SER A 152 7.02 5.00 -2.56
N ARG A 153 6.96 3.68 -2.75
CA ARG A 153 5.82 2.84 -2.41
C ARG A 153 5.87 2.31 -0.98
N VAL A 154 7.04 2.33 -0.34
CA VAL A 154 7.26 1.76 0.98
C VAL A 154 7.07 2.84 2.03
N VAL A 155 6.12 2.65 2.93
CA VAL A 155 5.86 3.55 4.06
C VAL A 155 6.19 2.82 5.35
N ARG A 156 7.18 3.31 6.10
CA ARG A 156 7.56 2.72 7.39
C ARG A 156 6.62 3.18 8.49
N PHE A 157 6.22 2.25 9.34
CA PHE A 157 5.42 2.56 10.52
C PHE A 157 6.29 3.09 11.65
N GLU A 158 5.87 4.22 12.22
CA GLU A 158 6.46 4.83 13.40
C GLU A 158 5.36 5.04 14.44
N GLY A 159 5.47 4.42 15.61
CA GLY A 159 4.49 4.56 16.67
C GLY A 159 4.36 3.37 17.61
N SER A 160 3.32 3.38 18.43
CA SER A 160 3.03 2.29 19.36
C SER A 160 2.52 1.05 18.64
N ARG A 161 3.09 -0.10 18.98
CA ARG A 161 2.78 -1.41 18.38
C ARG A 161 1.53 -2.05 18.99
N ASN A 162 0.40 -1.34 18.95
CA ASN A 162 -0.91 -1.82 19.38
C ASN A 162 -1.88 -1.77 18.20
N ILE A 163 -2.96 -2.55 18.28
CA ILE A 163 -3.97 -2.69 17.21
C ILE A 163 -4.46 -1.34 16.71
N LYS A 164 -4.91 -0.47 17.61
CA LYS A 164 -5.46 0.85 17.24
C LYS A 164 -4.48 1.70 16.42
N SER A 165 -3.22 1.74 16.83
CA SER A 165 -2.21 2.55 16.14
C SER A 165 -1.88 1.97 14.77
N LEU A 166 -1.82 0.64 14.65
CA LEU A 166 -1.54 -0.04 13.39
C LEU A 166 -2.70 0.08 12.41
N SER A 167 -3.95 -0.09 12.86
CA SER A 167 -5.14 0.15 12.04
C SER A 167 -5.20 1.60 11.56
N ASN A 168 -5.02 2.56 12.47
CA ASN A 168 -4.99 3.98 12.10
C ASN A 168 -3.89 4.30 11.08
N PHE A 169 -2.72 3.69 11.22
CA PHE A 169 -1.64 3.83 10.26
C PHE A 169 -2.03 3.31 8.88
N ILE A 170 -2.54 2.08 8.81
CA ILE A 170 -3.00 1.46 7.56
C ILE A 170 -4.07 2.34 6.90
N ASP A 171 -5.09 2.75 7.64
CA ASP A 171 -6.20 3.55 7.12
C ASP A 171 -5.72 4.92 6.63
N THR A 172 -4.77 5.54 7.35
CA THR A 172 -4.16 6.81 6.94
C THR A 172 -3.39 6.66 5.63
N VAL A 173 -2.56 5.62 5.50
CA VAL A 173 -1.79 5.37 4.28
C VAL A 173 -2.72 5.06 3.10
N ARG A 174 -3.76 4.23 3.30
CA ARG A 174 -4.74 3.91 2.26
C ARG A 174 -5.52 5.13 1.80
N SER A 175 -6.00 5.94 2.74
CA SER A 175 -6.73 7.18 2.45
C SER A 175 -5.85 8.15 1.66
N LYS A 176 -4.59 8.33 2.07
CA LYS A 176 -3.63 9.18 1.37
C LYS A 176 -3.25 8.65 -0.02
N ASP A 177 -3.09 7.33 -0.17
CA ASP A 177 -2.80 6.71 -1.47
C ASP A 177 -3.98 6.83 -2.45
N ALA A 178 -5.21 6.60 -1.98
CA ALA A 178 -6.42 6.80 -2.78
C ALA A 178 -6.57 8.26 -3.23
N GLU A 179 -6.31 9.20 -2.32
CA GLU A 179 -6.29 10.62 -2.64
C GLU A 179 -5.23 10.97 -3.69
N ASN A 180 -4.00 10.49 -3.52
CA ASN A 180 -2.92 10.74 -4.47
C ASN A 180 -3.24 10.17 -5.85
N LYS A 181 -3.82 8.95 -5.93
CA LYS A 181 -4.28 8.36 -7.20
C LYS A 181 -5.35 9.21 -7.88
N PHE A 182 -6.27 9.77 -7.10
CA PHE A 182 -7.28 10.68 -7.62
C PHE A 182 -6.66 11.99 -8.16
N ILE A 183 -5.69 12.55 -7.43
CA ILE A 183 -4.92 13.71 -7.90
C ILE A 183 -4.19 13.37 -9.21
N GLU A 184 -3.46 12.26 -9.27
CA GLU A 184 -2.78 11.79 -10.48
C GLU A 184 -3.77 11.62 -11.64
N HIS A 185 -4.97 11.10 -11.39
CA HIS A 185 -6.03 11.01 -12.40
C HIS A 185 -6.43 12.41 -12.93
N VAL A 186 -6.60 13.40 -12.06
CA VAL A 186 -6.92 14.78 -12.46
C VAL A 186 -5.78 15.42 -13.28
N PHE A 187 -4.53 15.09 -12.97
CA PHE A 187 -3.35 15.55 -13.72
C PHE A 187 -3.09 14.77 -15.02
N ASP A 188 -3.71 13.60 -15.21
CA ASP A 188 -3.59 12.80 -16.42
C ASP A 188 -4.62 13.22 -17.47
N ASP A 189 -4.13 13.82 -18.57
CA ASP A 189 -4.96 14.30 -19.67
C ASP A 189 -5.57 13.15 -20.49
N SER A 190 -5.00 11.94 -20.39
CA SER A 190 -5.51 10.75 -21.10
C SER A 190 -6.74 10.14 -20.43
N LYS A 191 -6.96 10.39 -19.14
CA LYS A 191 -8.08 9.82 -18.38
C LYS A 191 -9.30 10.73 -18.41
N ASN A 192 -10.48 10.18 -18.65
CA ASN A 192 -11.72 10.94 -18.63
C ASN A 192 -12.44 10.81 -17.28
N CYS A 193 -12.92 11.95 -16.75
CA CYS A 193 -13.72 11.99 -15.53
C CYS A 193 -15.10 11.32 -15.69
N ASP A 194 -15.55 11.06 -16.93
CA ASP A 194 -16.86 10.42 -17.19
C ASP A 194 -16.88 8.91 -16.88
N GLU A 195 -15.71 8.29 -16.71
CA GLU A 195 -15.58 6.87 -16.34
C GLU A 195 -15.64 6.61 -14.82
N GLU A 196 -15.70 7.67 -14.01
CA GLU A 196 -15.79 7.59 -12.54
C GLU A 196 -17.25 7.45 -12.04
N PHE A 197 -17.42 7.01 -10.79
CA PHE A 197 -18.73 7.04 -10.13
C PHE A 197 -19.33 8.45 -10.15
N LEU A 198 -20.67 8.54 -10.27
CA LEU A 198 -21.44 9.80 -10.31
C LEU A 198 -21.06 10.79 -9.18
N SER A 199 -20.65 10.27 -8.02
CA SER A 199 -20.23 11.07 -6.86
C SER A 199 -18.89 11.77 -7.05
N GLN A 200 -17.96 11.18 -7.81
CA GLN A 200 -16.61 11.72 -8.02
C GLN A 200 -16.46 12.47 -9.35
N GLN A 201 -17.31 12.18 -10.34
CA GLN A 201 -17.29 12.83 -11.66
C GLN A 201 -17.33 14.37 -11.56
N ARG A 202 -18.17 14.93 -10.67
CA ARG A 202 -18.24 16.38 -10.45
C ARG A 202 -16.93 16.95 -9.88
N LEU A 203 -16.36 16.28 -8.88
CA LEU A 203 -15.11 16.67 -8.25
C LEU A 203 -13.95 16.59 -9.26
N CYS A 204 -13.87 15.52 -10.06
CA CYS A 204 -12.84 15.37 -11.09
C CYS A 204 -12.92 16.49 -12.14
N LYS A 205 -14.12 16.80 -12.64
CA LYS A 205 -14.33 17.92 -13.59
C LYS A 205 -13.90 19.26 -13.00
N ALA A 206 -14.31 19.57 -11.77
CA ALA A 206 -13.92 20.79 -11.07
C ALA A 206 -12.40 20.86 -10.83
N GLY A 207 -11.77 19.72 -10.50
CA GLY A 207 -10.33 19.62 -10.33
C GLY A 207 -9.56 19.89 -11.63
N LYS A 208 -10.00 19.31 -12.75
CA LYS A 208 -9.41 19.56 -14.08
C LYS A 208 -9.57 21.02 -14.49
N GLU A 209 -10.75 21.59 -14.31
CA GLU A 209 -10.99 23.01 -14.59
C GLU A 209 -10.05 23.91 -13.77
N TYR A 210 -9.91 23.65 -12.47
CA TYR A 210 -9.00 24.41 -11.61
C TYR A 210 -7.53 24.29 -12.04
N ARG A 211 -7.09 23.08 -12.39
CA ARG A 211 -5.75 22.82 -12.92
C ARG A 211 -5.48 23.64 -14.19
N PHE A 212 -6.38 23.57 -15.17
CA PHE A 212 -6.20 24.25 -16.46
C PHE A 212 -6.36 25.77 -16.40
N THR A 213 -7.24 26.29 -15.54
CA THR A 213 -7.55 27.73 -15.51
C THR A 213 -6.68 28.52 -14.55
N THR A 214 -6.24 27.90 -13.44
CA THR A 214 -5.59 28.56 -12.31
C THR A 214 -4.18 28.04 -12.11
N LEU A 215 -3.99 26.74 -11.86
CA LEU A 215 -2.66 26.19 -11.56
C LEU A 215 -1.68 26.32 -12.73
N SER A 216 -2.14 26.12 -13.97
CA SER A 216 -1.32 26.30 -15.18
C SER A 216 -0.72 27.72 -15.31
N LYS A 217 -1.44 28.74 -14.85
CA LYS A 217 -0.99 30.14 -14.88
C LYS A 217 -0.02 30.46 -13.73
N LEU A 218 -0.08 29.69 -12.66
CA LEU A 218 0.72 29.86 -11.44
C LEU A 218 1.92 28.91 -11.37
N TYR A 219 2.13 28.07 -12.40
CA TYR A 219 3.14 27.01 -12.39
C TYR A 219 4.56 27.51 -12.08
N GLU A 220 4.90 28.74 -12.46
CA GLU A 220 6.22 29.36 -12.19
C GLU A 220 6.17 30.47 -11.12
N ASP A 221 4.98 30.79 -10.58
CA ASP A 221 4.81 31.87 -9.60
C ASP A 221 4.56 31.32 -8.19
N MET A 222 5.67 31.02 -7.48
CA MET A 222 5.63 30.58 -6.08
C MET A 222 4.95 31.58 -5.14
N SER A 223 4.97 32.88 -5.46
CA SER A 223 4.31 33.91 -4.67
C SER A 223 2.79 33.86 -4.85
N GLY A 224 2.35 33.63 -6.10
CA GLY A 224 0.97 33.41 -6.50
C GLY A 224 0.39 32.15 -5.88
N LEU A 225 1.13 31.03 -5.87
CA LEU A 225 0.71 29.79 -5.22
C LEU A 225 0.47 29.97 -3.72
N LYS A 226 1.40 30.62 -3.01
CA LYS A 226 1.23 30.94 -1.58
C LYS A 226 0.02 31.82 -1.33
N LYS A 227 -0.29 32.76 -2.23
CA LYS A 227 -1.46 33.64 -2.13
C LYS A 227 -2.77 32.85 -2.35
N GLU A 228 -2.80 31.98 -3.35
CA GLU A 228 -3.96 31.15 -3.64
C GLU A 228 -4.24 30.15 -2.51
N ARG A 229 -3.20 29.51 -1.95
CA ARG A 229 -3.29 28.68 -0.75
C ARG A 229 -4.00 29.42 0.40
N LYS A 230 -3.52 30.61 0.76
CA LYS A 230 -4.12 31.43 1.84
C LYS A 230 -5.59 31.75 1.59
N LYS A 231 -5.95 32.03 0.34
CA LYS A 231 -7.34 32.32 -0.06
C LYS A 231 -8.24 31.09 0.11
N LEU A 232 -7.78 29.91 -0.32
CA LEU A 232 -8.53 28.66 -0.16
C LEU A 232 -8.67 28.26 1.31
N GLU A 233 -7.60 28.36 2.11
CA GLU A 233 -7.63 28.11 3.56
C GLU A 233 -8.61 29.05 4.29
N ALA A 234 -8.63 30.33 3.92
CA ALA A 234 -9.58 31.30 4.46
C ALA A 234 -11.03 30.94 4.12
N SER A 235 -11.29 30.42 2.91
CA SER A 235 -12.62 29.97 2.46
C SER A 235 -13.11 28.77 3.26
N ILE A 236 -12.23 27.81 3.57
CA ILE A 236 -12.58 26.68 4.44
C ILE A 236 -12.88 27.16 5.86
N LYS A 237 -12.02 28.03 6.41
CA LYS A 237 -12.16 28.52 7.78
C LYS A 237 -13.46 29.29 8.00
N SER A 238 -13.89 30.10 7.03
CA SER A 238 -15.13 30.87 7.14
C SER A 238 -16.39 30.00 7.06
N ASN A 239 -16.32 28.81 6.45
CA ASN A 239 -17.47 27.93 6.23
C ASN A 239 -17.48 26.67 7.11
N MET A 240 -16.51 26.50 8.03
CA MET A 240 -16.37 25.28 8.84
C MET A 240 -17.62 24.88 9.64
N ASN A 241 -18.40 25.85 10.11
CA ASN A 241 -19.57 25.60 10.97
C ASN A 241 -20.90 25.55 10.20
N ASN A 242 -20.85 25.61 8.87
CA ASN A 242 -22.07 25.62 8.05
C ASN A 242 -22.55 24.18 7.77
N ILE A 243 -23.84 23.93 7.98
CA ILE A 243 -24.46 22.61 7.89
C ILE A 243 -25.16 22.40 6.53
N SER A 244 -25.26 23.44 5.69
CA SER A 244 -25.92 23.34 4.38
C SER A 244 -25.18 22.38 3.44
N GLU A 245 -25.90 21.44 2.82
CA GLU A 245 -25.33 20.44 1.91
C GLU A 245 -24.65 21.08 0.68
N ASP A 246 -25.20 22.19 0.16
CA ASP A 246 -24.59 22.97 -0.93
C ASP A 246 -23.22 23.55 -0.52
N VAL A 247 -23.10 23.99 0.73
CA VAL A 247 -21.84 24.52 1.25
C VAL A 247 -20.84 23.39 1.45
N LYS A 248 -21.29 22.21 1.87
CA LYS A 248 -20.46 21.03 2.02
C LYS A 248 -19.88 20.56 0.67
N GLU A 249 -20.70 20.47 -0.39
CA GLU A 249 -20.23 20.11 -1.74
C GLU A 249 -19.19 21.13 -2.27
N LYS A 250 -19.45 22.43 -2.07
CA LYS A 250 -18.46 23.48 -2.40
C LYS A 250 -17.17 23.34 -1.60
N MET A 251 -17.24 23.01 -0.33
CA MET A 251 -16.05 22.83 0.51
C MET A 251 -15.24 21.59 0.11
N GLU A 252 -15.86 20.54 -0.42
CA GLU A 252 -15.13 19.40 -0.99
C GLU A 252 -14.31 19.79 -2.21
N VAL A 253 -14.88 20.63 -3.10
CA VAL A 253 -14.12 21.19 -4.24
C VAL A 253 -12.95 22.05 -3.75
N VAL A 254 -13.17 22.94 -2.79
CA VAL A 254 -12.09 23.80 -2.24
C VAL A 254 -10.98 22.96 -1.58
N ARG A 255 -11.35 21.89 -0.86
CA ARG A 255 -10.37 20.95 -0.29
C ARG A 255 -9.57 20.24 -1.39
N LEU A 256 -10.22 19.80 -2.46
CA LEU A 256 -9.53 19.23 -3.62
C LEU A 256 -8.55 20.22 -4.25
N GLN A 257 -8.97 21.48 -4.44
CA GLN A 257 -8.11 22.53 -4.99
C GLN A 257 -6.83 22.74 -4.15
N LEU A 258 -6.95 22.75 -2.82
CA LEU A 258 -5.79 22.83 -1.92
C LEU A 258 -4.85 21.63 -2.07
N LYS A 259 -5.40 20.44 -2.28
CA LYS A 259 -4.61 19.21 -2.48
C LYS A 259 -3.88 19.24 -3.82
N LEU A 260 -4.56 19.63 -4.90
CA LEU A 260 -3.94 19.82 -6.23
C LEU A 260 -2.83 20.87 -6.19
N LEU A 261 -3.04 21.98 -5.48
CA LEU A 261 -2.03 23.02 -5.27
C LEU A 261 -0.83 22.48 -4.48
N SER A 262 -1.08 21.76 -3.39
CA SER A 262 0.00 21.16 -2.58
C SER A 262 0.82 20.15 -3.37
N HIS A 263 0.17 19.31 -4.18
CA HIS A 263 0.85 18.37 -5.07
C HIS A 263 1.76 19.09 -6.07
N MET A 264 1.30 20.20 -6.66
CA MET A 264 2.12 20.98 -7.59
C MET A 264 3.31 21.67 -6.90
N GLU A 265 3.12 22.20 -5.69
CA GLU A 265 4.21 22.76 -4.89
C GLU A 265 5.29 21.72 -4.55
N GLU A 266 4.89 20.48 -4.20
CA GLU A 266 5.82 19.38 -3.96
C GLU A 266 6.63 19.03 -5.21
N GLN A 267 5.99 19.00 -6.39
CA GLN A 267 6.69 18.76 -7.66
C GLN A 267 7.71 19.87 -7.95
N LEU A 268 7.33 21.14 -7.80
CA LEU A 268 8.24 22.28 -8.01
C LEU A 268 9.41 22.30 -7.03
N GLY A 269 9.14 22.02 -5.74
CA GLY A 269 10.19 21.95 -4.71
C GLY A 269 11.18 20.81 -4.91
N SER A 270 10.76 19.70 -5.54
CA SER A 270 11.67 18.61 -5.91
C SER A 270 12.63 19.00 -7.04
N ILE A 271 12.18 19.81 -8.00
CA ILE A 271 12.99 20.29 -9.13
C ILE A 271 14.07 21.25 -8.63
N THR A 272 13.72 22.21 -7.77
CA THR A 272 14.69 23.18 -7.22
C THR A 272 15.80 22.53 -6.39
N ASN A 273 15.49 21.44 -5.67
CA ASN A 273 16.49 20.73 -4.87
C ASN A 273 17.40 19.81 -5.72
N HIS A 274 16.97 19.43 -6.93
CA HIS A 274 17.79 18.65 -7.86
C HIS A 274 18.73 19.52 -8.71
N ASP A 275 18.41 20.80 -8.91
CA ASP A 275 19.27 21.75 -9.63
C ASP A 275 20.37 22.38 -8.74
N GLU A 276 20.31 22.19 -7.42
CA GLU A 276 21.30 22.70 -6.44
C GLU A 276 22.38 21.66 -6.03
N LEU A 277 22.39 20.47 -6.62
CA LEU A 277 23.38 19.39 -6.38
C LEU A 277 24.24 19.12 -7.62
#